data_AF-A0A3S9LWZ7-F1
#
_entry.id   AF-A0A3S9LWZ7-F1
#
_cell.length_a   1.000
_cell.length_b   1.000
_cell.length_c   1.000
_cell.angle_alpha   90.00
_cell.angle_beta   90.00
_cell.angle_gamma   90.00
#
_symmetry.space_group_name_H-M   'P 1'
#
loop_
_entity.id
_entity.type
_entity.pdbx_description
1 polymer ?
#
loop_
_entity_poly.entity_id
_entity_poly.type
_entity_poly.pdbx_seq_one_letter_code
_entity_poly.pdbx_strand_id
1 'polypeptide(L)'
;IKNMITGAAQMDAGILVVSAVDGVMPQTKEHILLAKQVGVPKLVVFLNKCDLVEDKDIFELIELEIRDILSSNGFDGENIPIIQGSALRVEGIKELLDTLDTYVQDPVRD
;
A
#
# COMPACT_ATOMS: atom_id res chain seq x y z
N ILE A 1 -2.86 -16.65 7.59
CA ILE A 1 -1.40 -16.45 7.40
C ILE A 1 -0.78 -17.41 6.37
N LYS A 2 -0.99 -18.75 6.42
CA LYS A 2 -0.42 -19.71 5.45
C LYS A 2 -0.61 -19.37 3.96
N ASN A 3 -1.80 -18.89 3.57
CA ASN A 3 -2.10 -18.55 2.17
C ASN A 3 -1.43 -17.24 1.69
N MET A 4 -1.04 -16.36 2.62
CA MET A 4 -0.41 -15.07 2.31
C MET A 4 1.08 -15.25 1.98
N ILE A 5 1.76 -16.15 2.71
CA ILE A 5 3.20 -16.41 2.54
C ILE A 5 3.50 -17.03 1.17
N THR A 6 2.66 -17.97 0.71
CA THR A 6 2.83 -18.60 -0.61
C THR A 6 2.52 -17.66 -1.77
N GLY A 7 1.57 -16.74 -1.61
CA GLY A 7 1.26 -15.73 -2.63
C GLY A 7 2.35 -14.66 -2.74
N ALA A 8 2.82 -14.14 -1.60
CA ALA A 8 3.77 -13.02 -1.58
C ALA A 8 5.20 -13.39 -2.00
N ALA A 9 5.60 -14.67 -1.86
CA ALA A 9 6.91 -15.15 -2.30
C ALA A 9 7.10 -15.14 -3.84
N GLN A 10 6.03 -14.94 -4.61
CA GLN A 10 6.05 -14.90 -6.08
C GLN A 10 5.55 -13.55 -6.63
N MET A 11 5.42 -12.52 -5.79
CA MET A 11 4.87 -11.22 -6.19
C MET A 11 5.96 -10.22 -6.56
N ASP A 12 5.86 -9.66 -7.77
CA ASP A 12 6.71 -8.56 -8.25
C ASP A 12 6.37 -7.23 -7.55
N ALA A 13 5.14 -7.09 -7.06
CA ALA A 13 4.71 -5.96 -6.24
C ALA A 13 3.50 -6.33 -5.37
N GLY A 14 3.27 -5.56 -4.31
CA GLY A 14 2.09 -5.65 -3.47
C GLY A 14 1.30 -4.35 -3.41
N ILE A 15 -0.03 -4.46 -3.29
CA ILE A 15 -0.90 -3.32 -2.99
C ILE A 15 -1.27 -3.36 -1.52
N LEU A 16 -0.86 -2.35 -0.76
CA LEU A 16 -1.24 -2.17 0.65
C LEU A 16 -2.50 -1.32 0.73
N VAL A 17 -3.63 -1.95 1.05
CA VAL A 17 -4.90 -1.24 1.22
C VAL A 17 -5.06 -0.81 2.67
N VAL A 18 -5.19 0.49 2.92
CA VAL A 18 -5.40 1.08 4.25
C VAL A 18 -6.73 1.84 4.26
N SER A 19 -7.48 1.80 5.35
CA SER A 19 -8.75 2.51 5.48
C SER A 19 -8.50 3.93 5.96
N ALA A 20 -9.03 4.93 5.27
CA ALA A 20 -8.99 6.32 5.70
C ALA A 20 -9.79 6.58 7.00
N VAL A 21 -10.75 5.71 7.30
CA VAL A 21 -11.58 5.80 8.51
C VAL A 21 -10.87 5.19 9.71
N ASP A 22 -10.19 4.06 9.50
CA ASP A 22 -9.62 3.25 10.58
C ASP A 22 -8.12 3.52 10.79
N GLY A 23 -7.45 4.13 9.80
CA GLY A 23 -6.01 4.38 9.82
C GLY A 23 -5.17 3.11 9.79
N VAL A 24 -3.97 3.19 10.37
CA VAL A 24 -3.05 2.06 10.45
C VAL A 24 -3.44 1.13 11.59
N MET A 25 -3.78 -0.11 11.25
CA MET A 25 -4.13 -1.15 12.20
C MET A 25 -2.93 -2.10 12.48
N PRO A 26 -2.94 -2.88 13.58
CA PRO A 26 -1.89 -3.87 13.86
C PRO A 26 -1.64 -4.86 12.71
N GLN A 27 -2.71 -5.20 11.97
CA GLN A 27 -2.63 -6.07 10.79
C GLN A 27 -1.86 -5.42 9.64
N THR A 28 -1.98 -4.10 9.45
CA THR A 28 -1.20 -3.35 8.45
C THR A 28 0.29 -3.47 8.75
N LYS A 29 0.69 -3.32 10.02
CA LYS A 29 2.08 -3.47 10.46
C LYS A 29 2.60 -4.90 10.24
N GLU A 30 1.79 -5.91 10.56
CA GLU A 30 2.13 -7.32 10.34
C GLU A 30 2.29 -7.63 8.84
N HIS A 31 1.39 -7.14 7.98
CA HIS A 31 1.48 -7.35 6.54
C HIS A 31 2.72 -6.70 5.92
N ILE A 32 3.09 -5.48 6.35
CA ILE A 32 4.31 -4.81 5.88
C ILE A 32 5.54 -5.63 6.29
N LEU A 33 5.59 -6.08 7.54
CA LEU A 33 6.69 -6.93 8.02
C LEU A 33 6.79 -8.23 7.22
N LEU A 34 5.67 -8.91 6.98
CA LEU A 34 5.63 -10.14 6.20
C LEU A 34 6.04 -9.89 4.73
N ALA A 35 5.55 -8.81 4.11
CA ALA A 35 5.93 -8.44 2.74
C ALA A 35 7.44 -8.21 2.62
N LYS A 36 8.07 -7.61 3.65
CA LYS A 36 9.53 -7.47 3.68
C LYS A 36 10.23 -8.82 3.81
N GLN A 37 9.75 -9.70 4.70
CA GLN A 37 10.35 -11.01 4.97
C GLN A 37 10.27 -11.97 3.79
N VAL A 38 9.18 -11.92 3.02
CA VAL A 38 9.00 -12.73 1.81
C VAL A 38 9.64 -12.10 0.57
N GLY A 39 10.22 -10.90 0.71
CA GLY A 39 11.03 -10.28 -0.35
C GLY A 39 10.23 -9.52 -1.40
N VAL A 40 9.03 -9.02 -1.09
CA VAL A 40 8.26 -8.17 -2.03
C VAL A 40 9.09 -6.90 -2.33
N PRO A 41 9.46 -6.62 -3.59
CA PRO A 41 10.42 -5.57 -3.89
C PRO A 41 9.79 -4.17 -3.95
N LYS A 42 8.51 -4.07 -4.33
CA LYS A 42 7.78 -2.81 -4.50
C LYS A 42 6.40 -2.88 -3.85
N LEU A 43 5.99 -1.79 -3.21
CA LEU A 43 4.65 -1.63 -2.67
C LEU A 43 4.02 -0.35 -3.22
N VAL A 44 2.70 -0.40 -3.45
CA VAL A 44 1.86 0.76 -3.72
C VAL A 44 0.78 0.79 -2.65
N VAL A 45 0.50 1.96 -2.08
CA VAL A 45 -0.52 2.10 -1.04
C VAL A 45 -1.80 2.64 -1.64
N PHE A 46 -2.94 2.04 -1.28
CA PHE A 46 -4.26 2.56 -1.61
C PHE A 46 -5.00 2.93 -0.32
N LEU A 47 -5.17 4.23 -0.09
CA LEU A 47 -5.96 4.78 0.99
C LEU A 47 -7.44 4.74 0.57
N ASN A 48 -8.16 3.76 1.08
CA ASN A 48 -9.54 3.42 0.73
C ASN A 48 -10.55 4.09 1.67
N LYS A 49 -11.82 4.14 1.26
CA LYS A 49 -12.94 4.76 1.99
C LYS A 49 -12.80 6.27 2.20
N CYS A 50 -12.04 6.96 1.33
CA CYS A 50 -11.94 8.43 1.38
C CYS A 50 -13.31 9.11 1.20
N ASP A 51 -14.30 8.44 0.62
CA ASP A 51 -15.66 8.96 0.47
C ASP A 51 -16.46 9.05 1.78
N LEU A 52 -15.95 8.44 2.86
CA LEU A 52 -16.56 8.49 4.20
C LEU A 52 -15.91 9.52 5.12
N VAL A 53 -14.85 10.20 4.66
CA VAL A 53 -14.09 11.18 5.44
C VAL A 53 -14.12 12.52 4.70
N GLU A 54 -14.67 13.54 5.36
CA GLU A 54 -14.82 14.88 4.77
C GLU A 54 -13.59 15.77 5.01
N ASP A 55 -12.85 15.51 6.08
CA ASP A 55 -11.68 16.29 6.48
C ASP A 55 -10.40 15.76 5.83
N LYS A 56 -9.77 16.60 5.00
CA LYS A 56 -8.55 16.26 4.26
C LYS A 56 -7.30 16.22 5.13
N ASP A 57 -7.30 16.93 6.26
CA ASP A 57 -6.14 16.97 7.16
C ASP A 57 -5.91 15.58 7.79
N ILE A 58 -6.98 14.77 7.90
CA ILE A 58 -6.90 13.38 8.36
C ILE A 58 -6.09 12.52 7.38
N PHE A 59 -6.21 12.76 6.06
CA PHE A 59 -5.48 11.98 5.07
C PHE A 59 -3.98 12.22 5.18
N GLU A 60 -3.55 13.48 5.32
CA GLU A 60 -2.14 13.83 5.48
C GLU A 60 -1.54 13.17 6.73
N LEU A 61 -2.29 13.15 7.84
CA LEU A 61 -1.86 12.47 9.07
C LEU A 61 -1.68 10.96 8.88
N ILE A 62 -2.65 10.31 8.24
CA ILE A 62 -2.58 8.86 7.98
C ILE A 62 -1.45 8.54 7.00
N GLU A 63 -1.24 9.37 5.98
CA GLU A 63 -0.13 9.21 5.04
C GLU A 63 1.22 9.26 5.77
N LEU A 64 1.43 10.26 6.63
CA LEU A 64 2.65 10.34 7.43
C LEU A 64 2.87 9.08 8.28
N GLU A 65 1.82 8.59 8.95
CA GLU A 65 1.92 7.35 9.75
C GLU A 65 2.28 6.14 8.88
N ILE A 66 1.67 6.00 7.70
CA ILE A 66 1.97 4.91 6.77
C ILE A 66 3.43 4.99 6.30
N ARG A 67 3.90 6.19 5.94
CA ARG A 67 5.28 6.40 5.48
C ARG A 67 6.29 6.05 6.57
N ASP A 68 6.05 6.49 7.80
CA ASP A 68 6.92 6.18 8.94
C ASP A 68 7.01 4.68 9.20
N ILE A 69 5.90 3.96 9.10
CA ILE A 69 5.88 2.50 9.29
C ILE A 69 6.58 1.79 8.14
N LEU A 70 6.36 2.20 6.89
CA LEU A 70 7.04 1.63 5.73
C LEU A 70 8.56 1.82 5.86
N SER A 71 9.01 3.03 6.18
CA SER A 71 10.42 3.36 6.41
C SER A 71 11.02 2.54 7.55
N SER A 72 10.30 2.42 8.67
CA SER A 72 10.74 1.63 9.83
C SER A 72 10.89 0.13 9.54
N ASN A 73 10.17 -0.39 8.54
CA ASN A 73 10.24 -1.79 8.11
C ASN A 73 11.15 -2.00 6.88
N GLY A 74 11.92 -0.98 6.49
CA GLY A 74 12.91 -1.08 5.42
C GLY A 74 12.35 -0.99 4.00
N PHE A 75 11.17 -0.39 3.84
CA PHE A 75 10.67 0.07 2.54
C PHE A 75 11.02 1.55 2.33
N ASP A 76 10.91 2.01 1.08
CA ASP A 76 11.12 3.41 0.73
C ASP A 76 9.85 4.22 0.99
N GLY A 77 9.58 4.54 2.26
CA GLY A 77 8.37 5.24 2.67
C GLY A 77 8.23 6.65 2.07
N GLU A 78 9.31 7.29 1.65
CA GLU A 78 9.25 8.61 1.01
C GLU A 78 8.78 8.53 -0.44
N ASN A 79 9.24 7.53 -1.20
CA ASN A 79 8.94 7.42 -2.63
C ASN A 79 7.84 6.42 -2.99
N ILE A 80 7.30 5.67 -2.01
CA ILE A 80 6.15 4.79 -2.27
C ILE A 80 4.92 5.64 -2.64
N PRO A 81 4.25 5.35 -3.78
CA PRO A 81 3.03 6.04 -4.15
C PRO A 81 1.89 5.68 -3.18
N ILE A 82 1.16 6.73 -2.77
CA ILE A 82 -0.07 6.59 -1.98
C ILE A 82 -1.20 7.18 -2.81
N ILE A 83 -2.17 6.35 -3.16
CA ILE A 83 -3.33 6.72 -3.96
C ILE A 83 -4.54 6.81 -3.03
N GLN A 84 -5.21 7.94 -3.03
CA GLN A 84 -6.44 8.15 -2.26
C GLN A 84 -7.65 7.79 -3.12
N GLY A 85 -8.62 7.08 -2.55
CA GLY A 85 -9.81 6.71 -3.31
C GLY A 85 -10.88 5.97 -2.54
N SER A 86 -11.87 5.51 -3.30
CA SER A 86 -12.96 4.69 -2.80
C SER A 86 -13.16 3.52 -3.75
N ALA A 87 -12.77 2.33 -3.31
CA ALA A 87 -13.01 1.10 -4.07
C ALA A 87 -14.51 0.83 -4.27
N LEU A 88 -15.36 1.29 -3.34
CA LEU A 88 -16.82 1.16 -3.45
C LEU A 88 -17.39 2.03 -4.58
N ARG A 89 -16.85 3.23 -4.76
CA ARG A 89 -17.26 4.16 -5.83
C ARG A 89 -16.42 4.04 -7.10
N VAL A 90 -15.42 3.15 -7.10
CA VAL A 90 -14.44 2.99 -8.19
C VAL A 90 -13.64 4.28 -8.45
N GLU A 91 -13.44 5.09 -7.41
CA GLU A 91 -12.65 6.31 -7.44
C GLU A 91 -11.19 6.00 -7.09
N GLY A 92 -10.25 6.57 -7.84
CA GLY A 92 -8.81 6.32 -7.67
C GLY A 92 -8.30 4.98 -8.23
N ILE A 93 -9.19 4.08 -8.70
CA ILE A 93 -8.78 2.78 -9.25
C ILE A 93 -7.96 2.94 -10.54
N LYS A 94 -8.37 3.85 -11.43
CA LYS A 94 -7.61 4.11 -12.66
C LYS A 94 -6.21 4.65 -12.34
N GLU A 95 -6.13 5.60 -11.42
CA GLU A 95 -4.85 6.18 -10.98
C GLU A 95 -3.96 5.13 -10.31
N LEU A 96 -4.54 4.23 -9.52
CA LEU A 96 -3.85 3.08 -8.94
C LEU A 96 -3.24 2.17 -10.02
N LEU A 97 -4.00 1.86 -11.07
CA LEU A 97 -3.51 1.04 -12.18
C LEU A 97 -2.41 1.76 -12.97
N ASP A 98 -2.61 3.02 -13.34
CA ASP A 98 -1.62 3.84 -14.04
C ASP A 98 -0.32 3.97 -13.21
N THR A 99 -0.44 4.06 -11.89
CA THR A 99 0.69 4.09 -10.96
C THR A 99 1.40 2.74 -10.87
N LEU A 100 0.67 1.63 -10.84
CA LEU A 100 1.26 0.30 -10.87
C LEU A 100 2.08 0.09 -12.15
N ASP A 101 1.53 0.46 -13.30
CA ASP A 101 2.19 0.32 -14.61
C ASP A 101 3.49 1.14 -14.71
N THR A 102 3.58 2.27 -13.99
CA THR A 102 4.75 3.16 -14.03
C THR A 102 5.76 2.92 -12.90
N TYR A 103 5.29 2.50 -11.73
CA TYR A 103 6.10 2.33 -10.53
C TYR A 103 6.67 0.91 -10.37
N VAL A 104 5.90 -0.10 -10.79
CA VAL A 104 6.34 -1.50 -10.76
C VAL A 104 7.10 -1.78 -12.05
N GLN A 105 8.40 -2.01 -11.92
CA GLN A 105 9.22 -2.42 -13.05
C GLN A 105 8.93 -3.87 -13.40
N ASP A 106 8.90 -4.18 -14.69
CA ASP A 106 8.83 -5.56 -15.14
C ASP A 106 10.01 -6.36 -14.58
N PRO A 107 9.78 -7.57 -14.04
CA PRO A 107 10.85 -8.40 -13.53
C PRO A 107 11.80 -8.77 -14.67
N VAL A 108 13.10 -8.59 -14.43
CA VAL A 108 14.14 -9.05 -15.37
C VAL A 108 14.11 -10.57 -15.38
N ARG A 109 13.69 -11.16 -16.50
CA ARG A 109 13.74 -12.60 -16.74
C ARG A 109 15.00 -12.90 -17.55
N ASP A 110 15.91 -13.68 -16.97
CA ASP A 110 17.02 -14.32 -17.70
C ASP A 110 16.52 -15.44 -18.63
#